data_AF-A0A973X6L2-F1
#
_entry.id   AF-A0A973X6L2-F1
#
_cell.length_a   1.000
_cell.length_b   1.000
_cell.length_c   1.000
_cell.angle_alpha   90.00
_cell.angle_beta   90.00
_cell.angle_gamma   90.00
#
_symmetry.space_group_name_H-M   'P 1'
#
loop_
_entity.id
_entity.type
_entity.pdbx_description
1 polymer ?
#
loop_
_entity_poly.entity_id
_entity_poly.type
_entity_poly.pdbx_seq_one_letter_code
_entity_poly.pdbx_strand_id
1 'polypeptide(L)'
;MAWFLNHYKCDRCGRRWTDEWSCMCDDECPRCGARDMTPYDSDNLTTVIEQEGVEFVVLLSPETAEHDPEYREVGRFPTRKQALRFSASAKD
;
A
#
# COMPACT_ATOMS: atom_id res chain seq x y z
N MET A 1 11.81 1.19 0.71
CA MET A 1 10.80 0.70 -0.24
C MET A 1 9.45 0.95 0.35
N ALA A 2 8.73 1.86 -0.30
CA ALA A 2 7.34 2.11 0.00
C ALA A 2 6.50 0.95 -0.54
N TRP A 3 5.33 0.71 0.06
CA TRP A 3 4.36 -0.25 -0.46
C TRP A 3 3.12 0.50 -0.92
N PHE A 4 2.55 0.12 -2.07
CA PHE A 4 1.44 0.84 -2.68
C PHE A 4 0.34 -0.11 -3.14
N LEU A 5 -0.91 0.33 -3.00
CA LEU A 5 -2.03 -0.21 -3.76
C LEU A 5 -2.27 0.70 -4.97
N ASN A 6 -1.83 0.25 -6.13
CA ASN A 6 -1.94 0.96 -7.39
C ASN A 6 -3.32 0.78 -8.01
N HIS A 7 -3.93 1.84 -8.51
CA HIS A 7 -5.24 1.84 -9.14
C HIS A 7 -5.11 2.09 -10.65
N TYR A 8 -5.58 1.15 -11.47
CA TYR A 8 -5.42 1.18 -12.92
C TYR A 8 -6.73 1.28 -13.67
N LYS A 9 -6.67 1.84 -14.88
CA LYS A 9 -7.77 1.85 -15.84
C LYS A 9 -7.22 1.59 -17.24
N CYS A 10 -7.79 0.61 -17.92
CA CYS A 10 -7.38 0.25 -19.28
C CYS A 10 -8.00 1.21 -20.29
N ASP A 11 -7.17 1.89 -21.08
CA ASP A 11 -7.64 2.81 -22.13
C ASP A 11 -8.30 2.11 -23.32
N ARG A 12 -8.03 0.82 -23.52
CA ARG A 12 -8.61 0.04 -24.62
C ARG A 12 -10.00 -0.51 -24.29
N CYS A 13 -10.17 -1.13 -23.13
CA CYS A 13 -11.40 -1.86 -22.79
C CYS A 13 -12.17 -1.29 -21.59
N GLY A 14 -11.65 -0.22 -20.97
CA GLY A 14 -12.27 0.47 -19.84
C GLY A 14 -12.23 -0.28 -18.50
N ARG A 15 -11.61 -1.47 -18.44
CA ARG A 15 -11.49 -2.26 -17.20
C ARG A 15 -10.70 -1.47 -16.17
N ARG A 16 -11.17 -1.49 -14.92
CA ARG A 16 -10.42 -1.03 -13.75
C ARG A 16 -9.97 -2.23 -12.92
N TRP A 17 -8.82 -2.12 -12.30
CA TRP A 17 -8.27 -3.08 -11.35
C TRP A 17 -7.29 -2.39 -10.42
N THR A 18 -6.86 -3.12 -9.40
CA THR A 18 -5.84 -2.68 -8.46
C THR A 18 -4.76 -3.75 -8.37
N ASP A 19 -3.55 -3.34 -8.04
CA ASP A 19 -2.47 -4.26 -7.73
C ASP A 19 -1.56 -3.68 -6.65
N GLU A 20 -1.01 -4.55 -5.80
CA GLU A 20 -0.10 -4.14 -4.72
C GLU A 20 1.34 -4.34 -5.16
N TRP A 21 2.16 -3.30 -5.02
CA TRP A 21 3.57 -3.40 -5.40
C TRP A 21 4.45 -2.42 -4.64
N SER A 22 5.76 -2.72 -4.61
CA SER A 22 6.78 -1.87 -4.00
C SER A 22 7.06 -0.57 -4.77
N CYS A 23 6.42 -0.37 -5.94
CA CYS A 23 6.49 0.85 -6.72
C CYS A 23 5.22 1.07 -7.59
N MET A 24 5.09 2.26 -8.17
CA MET A 24 3.97 2.65 -9.03
C MET A 24 4.31 2.38 -10.51
N CYS A 25 4.56 1.11 -10.84
CA CYS A 25 4.94 0.71 -12.21
C CYS A 25 3.73 0.53 -13.13
N ASP A 26 3.99 0.49 -14.43
CA ASP A 26 2.96 0.15 -15.41
C ASP A 26 2.59 -1.34 -15.32
N ASP A 27 1.34 -1.66 -15.64
CA ASP A 27 0.81 -3.02 -15.59
C ASP A 27 0.08 -3.43 -16.89
N GLU A 28 -0.15 -4.73 -17.05
CA GLU A 28 -0.93 -5.33 -18.13
C GLU A 28 -2.39 -5.52 -17.74
N CYS A 29 -3.31 -5.04 -18.59
CA CYS A 29 -4.74 -5.17 -18.35
C CYS A 29 -5.17 -6.66 -18.29
N PRO A 30 -5.69 -7.15 -17.14
CA PRO A 30 -5.99 -8.57 -16.93
C PRO A 30 -7.18 -9.07 -17.76
N ARG A 31 -7.88 -8.17 -18.46
CA ARG A 31 -9.04 -8.51 -19.30
C ARG A 31 -8.68 -8.67 -20.78
N CYS A 32 -7.82 -7.81 -21.32
CA CYS A 32 -7.60 -7.72 -22.77
C CYS A 32 -6.13 -7.76 -23.18
N GLY A 33 -5.21 -7.89 -22.21
CA GLY A 33 -3.76 -7.97 -22.46
C GLY A 33 -3.15 -6.67 -23.01
N ALA A 34 -3.88 -5.54 -22.94
CA ALA A 34 -3.29 -4.25 -23.27
C ALA A 34 -2.26 -3.88 -22.20
N ARG A 35 -1.03 -3.57 -22.63
CA ARG A 35 0.13 -3.33 -21.78
C ARG A 35 0.29 -1.84 -21.47
N ASP A 36 1.28 -1.54 -20.62
CA ASP A 36 1.78 -0.20 -20.34
C ASP A 36 0.72 0.73 -19.71
N MET A 37 -0.06 0.19 -18.77
CA MET A 37 -1.09 0.95 -18.06
C MET A 37 -0.49 1.53 -16.78
N THR A 38 -0.18 2.82 -16.80
CA THR A 38 0.25 3.57 -15.61
C THR A 38 -0.93 3.68 -14.62
N PRO A 39 -0.69 3.55 -13.31
CA PRO A 39 -1.74 3.78 -12.33
C PRO A 39 -2.20 5.23 -12.37
N TYR A 40 -3.51 5.45 -12.28
CA TYR A 40 -4.08 6.79 -12.23
C TYR A 40 -4.15 7.34 -10.79
N ASP A 41 -4.00 6.47 -9.79
CA ASP A 41 -3.93 6.79 -8.37
C ASP A 41 -3.20 5.66 -7.62
N SER A 42 -2.62 5.96 -6.45
CA SER A 42 -1.92 4.97 -5.62
C SER A 42 -2.08 5.30 -4.14
N ASP A 43 -2.61 4.36 -3.36
CA ASP A 43 -2.64 4.47 -1.90
C ASP A 43 -1.28 4.08 -1.33
N ASN A 44 -0.70 4.93 -0.49
CA ASN A 44 0.54 4.60 0.23
C ASN A 44 0.23 3.68 1.41
N LEU A 45 0.60 2.41 1.27
CA LEU A 45 0.46 1.35 2.26
C LEU A 45 1.78 1.02 2.97
N THR A 46 2.81 1.86 2.84
CA THR A 46 4.12 1.63 3.51
C THR A 46 3.94 1.48 5.02
N THR A 47 3.02 2.25 5.60
CA THR A 47 2.66 2.15 7.01
C THR A 47 1.15 1.95 7.13
N VAL A 48 0.75 0.88 7.80
CA VAL A 48 -0.67 0.59 8.08
C VAL A 48 -0.93 0.54 9.57
N ILE A 49 -2.18 0.78 9.97
CA ILE A 49 -2.63 0.67 11.36
C ILE A 49 -3.73 -0.38 11.40
N GLU A 50 -3.45 -1.49 12.06
CA GLU A 50 -4.40 -2.58 12.28
C GLU A 50 -4.94 -2.53 13.71
N GLN A 51 -6.16 -3.01 13.92
CA GLN A 51 -6.74 -3.13 15.26
C GLN A 51 -6.67 -4.59 15.72
N GLU A 52 -5.95 -4.83 16.81
CA GLU A 52 -5.84 -6.12 17.46
C GLU A 52 -6.50 -6.06 18.84
N GLY A 53 -7.73 -6.58 18.93
CA GLY A 53 -8.53 -6.47 20.14
C GLY A 53 -8.83 -5.00 20.49
N VAL A 54 -8.30 -4.54 21.63
CA VAL A 54 -8.45 -3.14 22.10
C VAL A 54 -7.27 -2.24 21.73
N GLU A 55 -6.23 -2.81 21.12
CA GLU A 55 -5.01 -2.10 20.76
C GLU A 55 -4.95 -1.83 19.25
N PHE A 56 -4.12 -0.85 18.88
CA PHE A 56 -3.86 -0.43 17.52
C PHE A 56 -2.38 -0.62 17.24
N VAL A 57 -2.06 -1.48 16.29
CA VAL A 57 -0.71 -1.87 15.92
C VAL A 57 -0.32 -1.11 14.66
N VAL A 58 0.81 -0.42 14.71
CA VAL A 58 1.42 0.23 13.57
C VAL A 58 2.39 -0.75 12.93
N LEU A 59 2.13 -1.10 11.68
CA LEU A 59 2.96 -1.98 10.88
C LEU A 59 3.68 -1.17 9.80
N LEU A 60 4.94 -1.50 9.56
CA LEU A 60 5.79 -0.86 8.55
C LEU A 60 6.34 -1.90 7.57
N SER A 61 6.19 -1.64 6.28
CA SER A 61 6.88 -2.36 5.22
C SER A 61 8.35 -1.93 5.19
N PRO A 62 9.33 -2.84 5.34
CA PRO A 62 10.74 -2.48 5.35
C PRO A 62 11.23 -2.04 3.97
N GLU A 63 12.40 -1.40 3.93
CA GLU A 63 12.96 -1.00 2.64
C GLU A 63 13.45 -2.14 1.76
N THR A 64 13.52 -3.35 2.29
CA THR A 64 13.91 -4.55 1.58
C THR A 64 12.73 -5.32 0.99
N ALA A 65 11.48 -4.84 1.20
CA ALA A 65 10.29 -5.46 0.63
C ALA A 65 10.32 -5.34 -0.90
N GLU A 66 10.12 -6.47 -1.58
CA GLU A 66 10.12 -6.54 -3.05
C GLU A 66 8.81 -7.15 -3.58
N HIS A 67 8.53 -8.41 -3.20
CA HIS A 67 7.40 -9.19 -3.69
C HIS A 67 6.18 -9.16 -2.77
N ASP A 68 6.40 -8.96 -1.48
CA ASP A 68 5.38 -8.89 -0.43
C ASP A 68 5.70 -7.69 0.46
N PRO A 69 4.72 -7.10 1.17
CA PRO A 69 4.95 -5.94 2.02
C PRO A 69 5.83 -6.22 3.24
N GLU A 70 6.02 -7.48 3.64
CA GLU A 70 6.83 -7.88 4.80
C GLU A 70 6.57 -7.04 6.08
N TYR A 71 5.30 -6.70 6.35
CA TYR A 71 4.93 -5.82 7.45
C TYR A 71 5.50 -6.27 8.80
N ARG A 72 6.17 -5.33 9.50
CA ARG A 72 6.72 -5.53 10.84
C ARG A 72 6.08 -4.55 11.82
N GLU A 73 5.73 -5.04 13.00
CA GLU A 73 5.26 -4.18 14.10
C GLU A 73 6.36 -3.21 14.52
N VAL A 74 6.03 -1.92 14.46
CA VAL A 74 6.92 -0.82 14.88
C VAL A 74 6.35 -0.04 16.06
N GLY A 75 5.10 -0.29 16.44
CA GLY A 75 4.49 0.29 17.64
C GLY A 75 3.10 -0.26 17.90
N ARG A 76 2.68 -0.22 19.17
CA ARG A 76 1.37 -0.69 19.63
C ARG A 76 0.82 0.30 20.64
N PHE A 77 -0.45 0.67 20.45
CA PHE A 77 -1.05 1.78 21.17
C PHE A 77 -2.49 1.46 21.61
N PRO A 78 -2.94 1.95 22.78
CA PRO A 78 -4.31 1.71 23.23
C PRO A 78 -5.37 2.53 22.47
N THR A 79 -4.96 3.49 21.63
CA THR A 79 -5.91 4.30 20.85
C THR A 79 -5.43 4.53 19.42
N ARG A 80 -6.38 4.55 18.48
CA ARG A 80 -6.11 4.87 17.07
C ARG A 80 -5.42 6.23 16.90
N LYS A 81 -5.78 7.21 17.73
CA LYS A 81 -5.20 8.56 17.70
C LYS A 81 -3.70 8.55 18.02
N GLN A 82 -3.26 7.70 18.95
CA GLN A 82 -1.84 7.55 19.27
C GLN A 82 -1.08 6.84 18.14
N ALA A 83 -1.64 5.75 17.60
CA ALA A 83 -1.07 5.06 16.44
C ALA A 83 -0.92 5.99 15.23
N LEU A 84 -1.94 6.82 14.94
CA LEU A 84 -1.90 7.82 13.87
C LEU A 84 -0.81 8.86 14.08
N ARG A 85 -0.64 9.36 15.32
CA ARG A 85 0.44 10.31 15.65
C ARG A 85 1.81 9.71 15.42
N PHE A 86 2.00 8.46 15.86
CA PHE A 86 3.26 7.73 15.67
C PHE A 86 3.56 7.49 14.19
N SER A 87 2.57 7.02 13.41
CA SER A 87 2.71 6.80 11.97
C SER A 87 3.00 8.09 11.21
N ALA A 88 2.45 9.23 11.63
CA ALA A 88 2.74 10.52 11.00
C ALA A 88 4.18 10.99 11.26
N SER A 89 4.75 10.74 12.45
CA SER A 89 6.13 11.11 12.77
C SER A 89 7.19 10.21 12.15
N ALA A 90 6.81 9.02 11.65
CA ALA A 90 7.73 8.10 10.97
C ALA A 90 7.94 8.45 9.49
N LYS A 91 7.35 9.56 9.00
CA LYS A 91 7.41 10.02 7.61
C LYS A 91 8.40 11.18 7.38
N ASP A 92 9.11 11.62 8.42
CA ASP A 92 10.17 12.64 8.38
C ASP A 92 11.56 12.00 8.37
#